data_AF-A0A1H7P9V3-F1
#
_entry.id   AF-A0A1H7P9V3-F1
#
_cell.length_a   1.000
_cell.length_b   1.000
_cell.length_c   1.000
_cell.angle_alpha   90.00
_cell.angle_beta   90.00
_cell.angle_gamma   90.00
#
_symmetry.space_group_name_H-M   'P 1'
#
loop_
_entity.id
_entity.type
_entity.pdbx_description
1 polymer ?
#
loop_
_entity_poly.entity_id
_entity_poly.type
_entity_poly.pdbx_seq_one_letter_code
_entity_poly.pdbx_strand_id
1 'polypeptide(L)'
;MNWYKYWYYTIYFIYDHFSKNAEDNKIYSIGFFSLVIYMLFTVLGCFINNFFDFELIGYIAHPFSHLIFILITFLINNLLFDNTINARKDRMLYKEFKTQRKNVFFILLTIGIIFMFNYNAIYLKKYFF
;
A
#
# COMPACT_ATOMS: atom_id res chain seq x y z
N MET A 1 -9.21 -11.20 -10.79
CA MET A 1 -8.93 -10.39 -9.58
C MET A 1 -8.29 -9.07 -9.99
N ASN A 2 -8.80 -7.92 -9.53
CA ASN A 2 -8.11 -6.63 -9.73
C ASN A 2 -6.70 -6.67 -9.11
N TRP A 3 -5.71 -6.02 -9.73
CA TRP A 3 -4.33 -5.96 -9.27
C TRP A 3 -4.23 -5.43 -7.83
N TYR A 4 -5.08 -4.46 -7.47
CA TYR A 4 -5.14 -3.87 -6.13
C TYR A 4 -5.52 -4.91 -5.05
N LYS A 5 -6.60 -5.67 -5.30
CA LYS A 5 -7.02 -6.77 -4.41
C LYS A 5 -5.99 -7.88 -4.39
N TYR A 6 -5.38 -8.22 -5.53
CA TYR A 6 -4.35 -9.25 -5.61
C TYR A 6 -3.14 -8.89 -4.73
N TRP A 7 -2.71 -7.63 -4.76
CA TRP A 7 -1.61 -7.14 -3.95
C TRP A 7 -1.92 -7.21 -2.46
N TYR A 8 -3.10 -6.72 -2.04
CA TYR A 8 -3.58 -6.89 -0.67
C TYR A 8 -3.56 -8.35 -0.22
N TYR A 9 -4.12 -9.26 -1.03
CA TYR A 9 -4.13 -10.68 -0.68
C TYR A 9 -2.72 -11.25 -0.61
N THR A 10 -1.79 -10.81 -1.46
CA THR A 10 -0.37 -11.22 -1.39
C THR A 10 0.22 -10.89 -0.02
N ILE A 11 -0.02 -9.69 0.50
CA ILE A 11 0.39 -9.26 1.85
C ILE A 11 -0.31 -10.10 2.92
N TYR A 12 -1.62 -10.27 2.80
CA TYR A 12 -2.41 -11.05 3.75
C TYR A 12 -1.95 -12.50 3.88
N PHE A 13 -1.54 -13.14 2.78
CA PHE A 13 -0.98 -14.49 2.82
C PHE A 13 0.38 -14.57 3.49
N ILE A 14 1.18 -13.50 3.43
CA ILE A 14 2.45 -13.44 4.17
C ILE A 14 2.14 -13.42 5.67
N TYR A 15 1.21 -12.58 6.12
CA TYR A 15 0.78 -12.57 7.52
C TYR A 15 0.16 -13.89 7.97
N ASP A 16 -0.72 -14.49 7.16
CA ASP A 16 -1.33 -15.80 7.42
C ASP A 16 -0.32 -16.94 7.52
N HIS A 17 0.84 -16.80 6.86
CA HIS A 17 1.92 -17.76 6.96
C HIS A 17 2.60 -17.71 8.34
N PHE A 18 2.77 -16.51 8.90
CA PHE A 18 3.46 -16.31 10.18
C PHE A 18 2.55 -16.39 11.41
N SER A 19 1.30 -15.94 11.31
CA SER A 19 0.31 -15.97 12.38
C SER A 19 -0.97 -16.62 11.87
N LYS A 20 -1.60 -17.48 12.69
CA LYS A 20 -2.89 -18.10 12.34
C LYS A 20 -4.09 -17.30 12.86
N ASN A 21 -3.88 -16.14 13.49
CA ASN A 21 -4.98 -15.30 13.94
C ASN A 21 -5.56 -14.48 12.76
N ALA A 22 -6.74 -14.88 12.29
CA ALA A 22 -7.35 -14.30 11.09
C ALA A 22 -7.76 -12.83 11.26
N GLU A 23 -8.17 -12.41 12.46
CA GLU A 23 -8.57 -11.02 12.75
C GLU A 23 -7.36 -10.10 12.78
N ASP A 24 -6.34 -10.48 13.54
CA ASP A 24 -5.08 -9.73 13.61
C ASP A 24 -4.43 -9.60 12.23
N ASN A 25 -4.35 -10.71 11.49
CA ASN A 25 -3.79 -10.70 10.14
C ASN A 25 -4.53 -9.75 9.21
N LYS A 26 -5.86 -9.65 9.33
CA LYS A 26 -6.66 -8.72 8.52
C LYS A 26 -6.26 -7.29 8.86
N ILE A 27 -6.26 -6.92 10.14
CA ILE A 27 -5.91 -5.57 10.59
C ILE A 27 -4.50 -5.19 10.16
N TYR A 28 -3.51 -6.07 10.41
CA TYR A 28 -2.12 -5.82 10.02
C TYR A 28 -1.94 -5.72 8.51
N SER A 29 -2.64 -6.55 7.74
CA SER A 29 -2.54 -6.51 6.27
C SER A 29 -3.17 -5.25 5.69
N ILE A 30 -4.32 -4.83 6.22
CA ILE A 30 -4.96 -3.57 5.83
C ILE A 30 -4.04 -2.40 6.20
N GLY A 31 -3.49 -2.38 7.42
CA GLY A 31 -2.58 -1.33 7.87
C GLY A 31 -1.33 -1.23 7.00
N PHE A 32 -0.63 -2.35 6.81
CA PHE A 32 0.58 -2.40 5.99
C PHE A 32 0.30 -2.05 4.53
N PHE A 33 -0.76 -2.60 3.94
CA PHE A 33 -1.12 -2.30 2.56
C PHE A 33 -1.49 -0.82 2.38
N SER A 34 -2.21 -0.23 3.33
CA SER A 34 -2.54 1.20 3.30
C SER A 34 -1.30 2.07 3.36
N LEU A 35 -0.33 1.70 4.19
CA LEU A 35 0.96 2.37 4.28
C LEU A 35 1.76 2.25 2.97
N VAL A 36 1.75 1.09 2.31
CA VAL A 36 2.41 0.88 1.01
C VAL A 36 1.76 1.73 -0.09
N ILE A 37 0.42 1.80 -0.13
CA ILE A 37 -0.31 2.64 -1.09
C ILE A 37 -0.03 4.13 -0.85
N TYR A 38 -0.03 4.55 0.41
CA TYR A 38 0.38 5.89 0.81
C TYR A 38 1.81 6.20 0.30
N MET A 39 2.77 5.32 0.55
CA MET A 39 4.16 5.49 0.12
C MET A 39 4.27 5.61 -1.41
N LEU A 40 3.53 4.81 -2.15
CA LEU A 40 3.47 4.88 -3.61
C LEU A 40 3.01 6.26 -4.08
N PHE A 41 1.92 6.78 -3.52
CA PHE A 41 1.41 8.11 -3.86
C PHE A 41 2.40 9.22 -3.50
N THR A 42 3.06 9.13 -2.35
CA THR A 42 4.09 10.09 -1.97
C THR A 42 5.29 10.05 -2.93
N VAL A 43 5.74 8.87 -3.34
CA VAL A 43 6.83 8.73 -4.33
C VAL A 43 6.41 9.36 -5.67
N LEU A 44 5.19 9.12 -6.13
CA LEU A 44 4.66 9.71 -7.36
C LEU A 44 4.53 11.24 -7.25
N GLY A 45 4.02 11.75 -6.11
CA GLY A 45 3.92 13.18 -5.86
C GLY A 45 5.28 13.87 -5.84
N CYS A 46 6.27 13.25 -5.18
CA CYS A 46 7.65 13.74 -5.16
C CYS A 46 8.28 13.77 -6.57
N PHE A 47 8.00 12.75 -7.39
CA PHE A 47 8.43 12.72 -8.79
C PHE A 47 7.81 13.88 -9.57
N ILE A 48 6.49 14.08 -9.47
CA ILE A 48 5.80 15.19 -10.14
C ILE A 48 6.39 16.55 -9.71
N ASN A 49 6.61 16.75 -8.41
CA ASN A 49 7.24 17.96 -7.86
C ASN A 49 8.62 18.26 -8.42
N ASN A 50 9.41 17.22 -8.65
CA ASN A 50 10.76 17.38 -9.17
C ASN A 50 10.77 17.81 -10.65
N PHE A 51 9.73 17.47 -11.43
CA PHE A 51 9.65 17.79 -12.87
C PHE A 51 8.76 19.00 -13.18
N PHE A 52 7.80 19.30 -12.32
CA PHE A 52 6.81 20.36 -12.55
C PHE A 52 6.72 21.27 -11.33
N ASP A 53 6.98 22.56 -11.54
CA ASP A 53 6.96 23.59 -10.50
C ASP A 53 5.51 24.00 -10.19
N PHE A 54 4.77 23.11 -9.52
CA PHE A 54 3.40 23.35 -9.08
C PHE A 54 3.39 23.75 -7.60
N GLU A 55 3.15 25.03 -7.30
CA GLU A 55 3.02 25.55 -5.92
C GLU A 55 1.97 24.78 -5.09
N LEU A 56 0.94 24.23 -5.73
CA LEU A 56 -0.15 23.49 -5.08
C LEU A 56 0.32 22.17 -4.43
N ILE A 57 1.36 21.53 -4.99
CA ILE A 57 1.84 20.25 -4.46
C ILE A 57 2.72 20.45 -3.22
N GLY A 58 3.32 21.64 -3.05
CA GLY A 58 3.99 22.01 -1.80
C GLY A 58 3.05 21.97 -0.58
N TYR A 59 1.77 22.31 -0.75
CA TYR A 59 0.77 22.18 0.32
C TYR A 59 0.42 20.72 0.65
N ILE A 60 0.47 19.83 -0.36
CA ILE A 60 0.18 18.40 -0.19
C ILE A 60 1.34 17.68 0.52
N ALA A 61 2.57 18.18 0.37
CA ALA A 61 3.79 17.68 1.00
C ALA A 61 3.87 17.99 2.52
N HIS A 62 2.93 18.81 3.04
CA HIS A 62 2.90 19.13 4.46
C HIS A 62 2.72 17.87 5.34
N PRO A 63 3.46 17.70 6.45
CA PRO A 63 3.34 16.53 7.33
C PRO A 63 1.90 16.20 7.79
N PHE A 64 1.07 17.21 8.07
CA PHE A 64 -0.35 17.00 8.39
C PHE A 64 -1.16 16.45 7.21
N SER A 65 -0.87 16.86 5.97
CA SER A 65 -1.49 16.30 4.76
C SER A 65 -1.17 14.81 4.65
N HIS A 66 0.08 14.42 4.90
CA HIS A 66 0.49 13.01 4.93
C HIS A 66 -0.28 12.18 5.96
N LEU A 67 -0.48 12.71 7.18
CA LEU A 67 -1.26 12.05 8.23
C LEU A 67 -2.74 11.88 7.86
N ILE A 68 -3.34 12.91 7.25
CA ILE A 68 -4.72 12.83 6.77
C ILE A 68 -4.81 11.80 5.64
N PHE A 69 -3.85 11.78 4.72
CA PHE A 69 -3.86 10.90 3.57
C PHE A 69 -3.69 9.42 3.96
N ILE A 70 -2.80 9.10 4.92
CA ILE A 70 -2.67 7.72 5.41
C ILE A 70 -3.93 7.27 6.14
N LEU A 71 -4.59 8.15 6.91
CA LEU A 71 -5.84 7.85 7.60
C LEU A 71 -6.97 7.57 6.60
N ILE A 72 -7.15 8.43 5.60
CA ILE A 72 -8.16 8.24 4.54
C ILE A 72 -7.91 6.92 3.80
N THR A 73 -6.64 6.65 3.43
CA THR A 73 -6.27 5.41 2.74
C THR A 73 -6.60 4.19 3.59
N PHE A 74 -6.31 4.24 4.88
CA PHE A 74 -6.64 3.18 5.83
C PHE A 74 -8.15 2.95 5.93
N LEU A 75 -8.95 4.01 6.09
CA LEU A 75 -10.41 3.91 6.18
C LEU A 75 -11.03 3.34 4.89
N ILE A 76 -10.58 3.79 3.72
CA ILE A 76 -11.03 3.28 2.42
C ILE A 76 -10.69 1.79 2.28
N ASN A 77 -9.46 1.40 2.62
CA ASN A 77 -9.05 0.01 2.54
C ASN A 77 -9.81 -0.86 3.55
N ASN A 78 -10.06 -0.35 4.75
CA ASN A 78 -10.85 -1.07 5.73
C ASN A 78 -12.24 -1.36 5.17
N LEU A 79 -12.94 -0.35 4.65
CA LEU A 79 -14.24 -0.51 3.98
C LEU A 79 -14.20 -1.51 2.80
N LEU A 80 -13.16 -1.42 1.96
CA LEU A 80 -13.03 -2.24 0.76
C LEU A 80 -12.76 -3.72 1.07
N PHE A 81 -12.11 -4.01 2.19
CA PHE A 81 -11.74 -5.36 2.63
C PHE A 81 -12.54 -5.85 3.85
N ASP A 82 -13.50 -5.07 4.36
CA ASP A 82 -14.24 -5.41 5.58
C ASP A 82 -15.20 -6.59 5.38
N ASN A 83 -15.78 -6.72 4.18
CA ASN A 83 -16.76 -7.74 3.83
C ASN A 83 -16.17 -9.16 3.90
N THR A 84 -16.18 -9.73 5.10
CA THR A 84 -15.63 -11.04 5.49
C THR A 84 -16.19 -12.22 4.69
N ILE A 85 -17.45 -12.12 4.22
CA ILE A 85 -18.11 -13.13 3.38
C ILE A 85 -17.43 -13.22 1.99
N ASN A 86 -16.98 -12.09 1.44
CA ASN A 86 -16.22 -12.07 0.19
C ASN A 86 -14.76 -12.43 0.41
N ALA A 87 -14.15 -12.06 1.54
CA ALA A 87 -12.74 -12.34 1.80
C ALA A 87 -12.41 -13.84 1.81
N ARG A 88 -13.27 -14.71 2.37
CA ARG A 88 -13.02 -16.17 2.37
C ARG A 88 -13.17 -16.80 0.97
N LYS A 89 -14.15 -16.33 0.18
CA LYS A 89 -14.33 -16.71 -1.24
C LYS A 89 -13.17 -16.20 -2.11
N ASP A 90 -12.81 -14.94 -1.96
CA ASP A 90 -11.68 -14.30 -2.65
C ASP A 90 -10.34 -14.94 -2.25
N ARG A 91 -10.19 -15.42 -1.02
CA ARG A 91 -9.02 -16.19 -0.56
C ARG A 91 -8.93 -17.55 -1.25
N MET A 92 -10.05 -18.23 -1.45
CA MET A 92 -10.11 -19.46 -2.25
C MET A 92 -9.79 -19.18 -3.72
N LEU A 93 -10.40 -18.15 -4.31
CA LEU A 93 -10.10 -17.70 -5.67
C LEU A 93 -8.62 -17.31 -5.82
N TYR A 94 -8.02 -16.62 -4.84
CA TYR A 94 -6.61 -16.32 -4.88
C TYR A 94 -5.75 -17.59 -4.85
N LYS A 95 -6.07 -18.58 -4.01
CA LYS A 95 -5.35 -19.87 -4.01
C LYS A 95 -5.40 -20.53 -5.38
N GLU A 96 -6.53 -20.43 -6.08
CA GLU A 96 -6.70 -20.96 -7.45
C GLU A 96 -5.92 -20.14 -8.50
N PHE A 97 -5.88 -18.82 -8.38
CA PHE A 97 -5.18 -17.93 -9.32
C PHE A 97 -3.72 -17.61 -8.95
N LYS A 98 -3.21 -18.18 -7.86
CA LYS A 98 -1.87 -17.94 -7.32
C LYS A 98 -0.83 -18.40 -8.34
N THR A 99 -0.13 -17.45 -8.93
CA THR A 99 1.06 -17.74 -9.73
C THR A 99 2.29 -17.22 -8.99
N GLN A 100 3.26 -18.10 -8.74
CA GLN A 100 4.49 -17.77 -8.00
C GLN A 100 5.16 -16.51 -8.57
N ARG A 101 5.18 -16.37 -9.89
CA ARG A 101 5.73 -15.20 -10.59
C ARG A 101 5.01 -13.89 -10.23
N LYS A 102 3.67 -13.86 -10.18
CA LYS A 102 2.92 -12.65 -9.82
C LYS A 102 3.13 -12.28 -8.36
N ASN A 103 3.19 -13.27 -7.47
CA ASN A 103 3.45 -13.01 -6.05
C ASN A 103 4.82 -12.38 -5.84
N VAL A 104 5.86 -12.96 -6.46
CA VAL A 104 7.22 -12.41 -6.40
C VAL A 104 7.23 -10.98 -6.94
N PHE A 105 6.52 -10.70 -8.04
CA PHE A 105 6.39 -9.35 -8.57
C PHE A 105 5.79 -8.38 -7.55
N PHE A 106 4.66 -8.69 -6.92
CA PHE A 106 4.04 -7.79 -5.93
C PHE A 106 4.88 -7.62 -4.66
N ILE A 107 5.62 -8.66 -4.25
CA ILE A 107 6.58 -8.56 -3.14
C ILE A 107 7.72 -7.61 -3.50
N LEU A 108 8.34 -7.80 -4.67
CA LEU A 108 9.42 -6.92 -5.15
C LEU A 108 8.93 -5.49 -5.35
N LEU A 109 7.71 -5.31 -5.87
CA LEU A 109 7.08 -3.99 -6.01
C LEU A 109 6.93 -3.31 -4.65
N THR A 110 6.44 -4.04 -3.63
CA THR A 110 6.32 -3.54 -2.26
C THR A 110 7.67 -3.08 -1.71
N ILE A 111 8.69 -3.92 -1.83
CA ILE A 111 10.05 -3.62 -1.37
C ILE A 111 10.61 -2.40 -2.11
N GLY A 112 10.43 -2.34 -3.43
CA GLY A 112 10.88 -1.22 -4.26
C GLY A 112 10.23 0.10 -3.88
N ILE A 113 8.92 0.10 -3.57
CA ILE A 113 8.21 1.31 -3.11
C ILE A 113 8.73 1.79 -1.76
N ILE A 114 8.94 0.87 -0.81
CA ILE A 114 9.50 1.23 0.50
C ILE A 114 10.89 1.83 0.31
N PHE A 115 11.73 1.22 -0.52
CA PHE A 115 13.08 1.73 -0.79
C PHE A 115 13.05 3.13 -1.43
N MET A 116 12.25 3.31 -2.48
CA MET A 116 12.09 4.61 -3.16
C MET A 116 11.53 5.69 -2.24
N PHE A 117 10.56 5.34 -1.40
CA PHE A 117 10.00 6.27 -0.41
C PHE A 117 11.08 6.76 0.56
N ASN A 118 11.88 5.84 1.12
CA ASN A 118 12.98 6.20 2.02
C ASN A 118 14.05 7.03 1.31
N TYR A 119 14.38 6.67 0.07
CA TYR A 119 15.31 7.45 -0.75
C TYR A 119 14.81 8.89 -0.93
N ASN A 120 13.54 9.07 -1.32
CA ASN A 120 12.97 10.40 -1.50
C ASN A 120 12.91 11.19 -0.18
N ALA A 121 12.53 10.55 0.92
CA ALA A 121 12.47 11.18 2.24
C ALA A 121 13.84 11.67 2.73
N ILE A 122 14.93 10.98 2.36
CA ILE A 122 16.29 11.32 2.79
C ILE A 122 16.93 12.34 1.84
N TYR A 123 16.88 12.08 0.53
CA TYR A 123 17.66 12.79 -0.48
C TYR A 123 16.88 13.89 -1.23
N LEU A 124 15.55 13.79 -1.31
CA LEU A 124 14.69 14.72 -2.04
C LEU A 124 13.74 15.49 -1.11
N LYS A 125 14.20 15.81 0.11
CA LYS A 125 13.40 16.47 1.15
C LYS A 125 12.61 17.69 0.66
N LYS A 126 13.23 18.54 -0.18
CA LYS A 126 12.59 19.74 -0.73
C LYS A 126 11.33 19.46 -1.57
N TYR A 127 11.25 18.28 -2.18
CA TYR A 127 10.12 17.86 -3.02
C TYR A 127 9.20 16.89 -2.28
N PHE A 128 9.60 16.47 -1.09
CA PHE A 128 8.93 15.47 -0.27
C PHE A 128 8.16 16.11 0.89
N PHE A 129 8.58 17.29 1.36
CA PHE A 129 7.98 18.10 2.42
C PHE A 129 7.68 19.52 1.95
#